data_AF-A0A7C1KAL8-F1
#
_entry.id   AF-A0A7C1KAL8-F1
#
_cell.length_a   1.000
_cell.length_b   1.000
_cell.length_c   1.000
_cell.angle_alpha   90.00
_cell.angle_beta   90.00
_cell.angle_gamma   90.00
#
_symmetry.space_group_name_H-M   'P 1'
#
loop_
_entity.id
_entity.type
_entity.pdbx_description
1 polymer ?
#
loop_
_entity_poly.entity_id
_entity_poly.type
_entity_poly.pdbx_seq_one_letter_code
_entity_poly.pdbx_strand_id
1 'polypeptide(L)'
;MKRLGILGIALVVAVLVAATPWHSPSAVASDIWCWDDPVLQIGNQIVSLNLGVRQRDVSTVTGAEIVVAVPEGVPARLVRNDTTYFTPVVRFVTYPSSDGRAKDGKPRGSFLVYFDVYLTATRNFNYQIEVQTERGRDRLGAHHTAWSNQHYPFFVRMNGN
;
A
#
# COMPACT_ATOMS: atom_id res chain seq x y z
N MET A 1 -66.46 10.87 23.04
CA MET A 1 -65.31 11.48 23.73
C MET A 1 -64.00 10.68 23.67
N LYS A 2 -63.97 9.38 23.32
CA LYS A 2 -62.71 8.57 23.27
C LYS A 2 -61.77 8.84 22.08
N ARG A 3 -62.21 9.53 21.02
CA ARG A 3 -61.40 9.77 19.80
C ARG A 3 -60.41 10.94 19.91
N LEU A 4 -60.63 11.87 20.84
CA LEU A 4 -59.72 13.02 21.07
C LEU A 4 -58.44 12.62 21.80
N GLY A 5 -58.47 11.57 22.64
CA GLY A 5 -57.30 11.12 23.39
C GLY A 5 -56.22 10.43 22.52
N ILE A 6 -56.63 9.75 21.45
CA ILE A 6 -55.70 9.01 20.57
C ILE A 6 -54.84 9.98 19.75
N LEU A 7 -55.40 11.12 19.34
CA LEU A 7 -54.69 12.16 18.59
C LEU A 7 -53.59 12.83 19.43
N GLY A 8 -53.86 13.07 20.72
CA GLY A 8 -52.86 13.64 21.63
C GLY A 8 -51.65 12.72 21.82
N ILE A 9 -51.88 11.41 21.97
CA ILE A 9 -50.80 10.44 22.15
C ILE A 9 -49.97 10.30 20.86
N ALA A 10 -50.61 10.24 19.69
CA ALA A 10 -49.90 10.15 18.42
C ALA A 10 -48.99 11.36 18.18
N LEU A 11 -49.43 12.56 18.57
CA LEU A 11 -48.64 13.78 18.42
C LEU A 11 -47.41 13.76 19.34
N VAL A 12 -47.56 13.33 20.60
CA VAL A 12 -46.46 13.26 21.56
C VAL A 12 -45.40 12.24 21.12
N VAL A 13 -45.83 11.09 20.59
CA VAL A 13 -44.91 10.08 20.04
C VAL A 13 -44.18 10.60 18.80
N ALA A 14 -44.87 11.31 17.90
CA ALA A 14 -44.23 11.90 16.73
C ALA A 14 -43.15 12.94 17.10
N VAL A 15 -43.40 13.77 18.11
CA VAL A 15 -42.43 14.75 18.61
C VAL A 15 -41.23 14.07 19.29
N LEU A 16 -41.46 12.99 20.06
CA LEU A 16 -40.38 12.22 20.69
C LEU A 16 -39.48 11.53 19.67
N VAL A 17 -40.04 11.01 18.58
CA VAL A 17 -39.25 10.37 17.50
C VAL A 17 -38.47 11.43 16.71
N ALA A 18 -39.06 12.59 16.41
CA ALA A 18 -38.37 13.69 15.74
C ALA A 18 -37.27 14.35 16.60
N ALA A 19 -37.38 14.26 17.93
CA ALA A 19 -36.38 14.77 18.87
C ALA A 19 -35.23 13.79 19.13
N THR A 20 -35.25 12.58 18.53
CA THR A 20 -34.07 11.71 18.63
C THR A 20 -32.93 12.32 17.81
N PRO A 21 -31.78 12.67 18.42
CA PRO A 21 -30.63 13.14 17.68
C PRO A 21 -30.18 11.97 16.82
N TRP A 22 -30.52 12.01 15.53
CA TRP A 22 -29.87 11.20 14.53
C TRP A 22 -28.40 11.57 14.62
N HIS A 23 -27.64 10.70 15.29
CA HIS A 23 -26.20 10.82 15.42
C HIS A 23 -25.68 10.80 14.00
N SER A 24 -25.49 12.00 13.44
CA SER A 24 -24.87 12.16 12.15
C SER A 24 -23.51 11.51 12.29
N PRO A 25 -23.17 10.50 11.48
CA PRO A 25 -21.89 9.83 11.59
C PRO A 25 -20.83 10.90 11.54
N SER A 26 -20.01 11.01 12.60
CA SER A 26 -18.92 11.96 12.65
C SER A 26 -18.12 11.79 11.36
N ALA A 27 -18.01 12.86 10.56
CA ALA A 27 -17.19 12.85 9.38
C ALA A 27 -15.75 12.59 9.83
N VAL A 28 -15.32 11.33 9.75
CA VAL A 28 -13.95 10.94 10.00
C VAL A 28 -13.16 11.49 8.83
N ALA A 29 -12.46 12.60 9.05
CA ALA A 29 -11.47 13.08 8.09
C ALA A 29 -10.41 11.99 7.96
N SER A 30 -10.45 11.24 6.86
CA SER A 30 -9.38 10.29 6.55
C SER A 30 -8.08 11.06 6.38
N ASP A 31 -7.01 10.58 6.98
CA ASP A 31 -5.68 11.15 6.73
C ASP A 31 -5.41 11.15 5.21
N ILE A 32 -4.97 12.29 4.68
CA ILE A 32 -4.57 12.41 3.27
C ILE A 32 -3.18 11.79 3.14
N TRP A 33 -3.06 10.83 2.22
CA TRP A 33 -1.81 10.15 1.91
C TRP A 33 -1.25 10.65 0.58
N CYS A 34 0.02 11.00 0.60
CA CYS A 34 0.84 11.39 -0.54
C CYS A 34 1.64 10.16 -0.98
N TRP A 35 1.50 9.77 -2.24
CA TRP A 35 2.07 8.54 -2.79
C TRP A 35 3.13 8.87 -3.82
N ASP A 36 4.24 8.12 -3.79
CA ASP A 36 5.26 8.09 -4.84
C ASP A 36 5.45 6.64 -5.30
N ASP A 37 5.46 6.43 -6.63
CA ASP A 37 5.14 5.13 -7.22
C ASP A 37 6.19 4.69 -8.26
N PRO A 38 7.37 4.19 -7.85
CA PRO A 38 8.26 3.51 -8.77
C PRO A 38 7.60 2.27 -9.39
N VAL A 39 7.66 2.21 -10.71
CA VAL A 39 7.21 1.06 -11.52
C VAL A 39 8.43 0.26 -11.95
N LEU A 40 8.47 -0.99 -11.53
CA LEU A 40 9.54 -1.94 -11.77
C LEU A 40 9.09 -2.99 -12.77
N GLN A 41 10.01 -3.49 -13.58
CA GLN A 41 9.81 -4.72 -14.34
C GLN A 41 10.68 -5.81 -13.73
N ILE A 42 10.06 -6.91 -13.30
CA ILE A 42 10.76 -8.06 -12.71
C ILE A 42 10.30 -9.33 -13.45
N GLY A 43 11.23 -9.96 -14.17
CA GLY A 43 10.90 -10.94 -15.18
C GLY A 43 9.98 -10.33 -16.25
N ASN A 44 8.83 -10.97 -16.47
CA ASN A 44 7.80 -10.50 -17.39
C ASN A 44 6.63 -9.79 -16.66
N GLN A 45 6.82 -9.40 -15.40
CA GLN A 45 5.78 -8.73 -14.62
C GLN A 45 6.13 -7.26 -14.40
N ILE A 46 5.11 -6.41 -14.47
CA ILE A 46 5.19 -5.01 -14.05
C ILE A 46 4.70 -4.94 -12.60
N VAL A 47 5.49 -4.29 -11.76
CA VAL A 47 5.29 -4.17 -10.32
C VAL A 47 5.29 -2.70 -9.97
N SER A 48 4.17 -2.19 -9.47
CA SER A 48 4.08 -0.83 -8.91
C SER A 48 4.29 -0.93 -7.41
N LEU A 49 5.27 -0.20 -6.90
CA LEU A 49 5.53 -0.08 -5.46
C LEU A 49 5.20 1.35 -5.05
N ASN A 50 4.14 1.52 -4.26
CA ASN A 50 3.64 2.82 -3.83
C ASN A 50 4.09 3.08 -2.40
N LEU A 51 4.78 4.20 -2.18
CA LEU A 51 5.19 4.64 -0.84
C LEU A 51 4.29 5.78 -0.38
N GLY A 52 3.43 5.48 0.59
CA GLY A 52 2.45 6.40 1.15
C GLY A 52 2.96 7.10 2.39
N VAL A 53 3.07 8.43 2.35
CA VAL A 53 3.38 9.28 3.50
C VAL A 53 2.21 10.20 3.78
N ARG A 54 1.79 10.37 5.04
CA ARG A 54 0.70 11.31 5.35
C ARG A 54 1.12 12.73 5.00
N GLN A 55 0.21 13.54 4.48
CA GLN A 55 0.49 14.91 4.02
C GLN A 55 1.25 15.76 5.07
N ARG A 56 0.92 15.60 6.36
CA ARG A 56 1.58 16.30 7.48
C ARG A 56 3.02 15.86 7.77
N ASP A 57 3.42 14.69 7.26
CA ASP A 57 4.72 14.07 7.49
C ASP A 57 5.64 14.23 6.26
N VAL A 58 5.11 14.56 5.08
CA VAL A 58 5.86 14.69 3.81
C VAL A 58 7.06 15.63 3.93
N SER A 59 6.89 16.80 4.55
CA SER A 59 7.98 17.78 4.70
C SER A 59 9.13 17.32 5.59
N THR A 60 8.96 16.20 6.29
CA THR A 60 10.00 15.62 7.14
C THR A 60 10.82 14.55 6.44
N VAL A 61 10.37 14.07 5.28
CA VAL A 61 11.08 13.07 4.47
C VAL A 61 12.33 13.71 3.88
N THR A 62 13.48 13.06 4.07
CA THR A 62 14.76 13.51 3.51
C THR A 62 15.30 12.56 2.45
N GLY A 63 14.79 11.34 2.36
CA GLY A 63 15.16 10.37 1.34
C GLY A 63 14.37 9.08 1.44
N ALA A 64 14.42 8.28 0.38
CA ALA A 64 13.87 6.93 0.35
C ALA A 64 14.79 6.02 -0.46
N GLU A 65 15.08 4.83 0.05
CA GLU A 65 15.81 3.77 -0.62
C GLU A 65 14.93 2.53 -0.71
N ILE A 66 14.92 1.89 -1.88
CA ILE A 66 14.25 0.63 -2.12
C ILE A 66 15.29 -0.34 -2.67
N VAL A 67 15.59 -1.38 -1.89
CA VAL A 67 16.43 -2.49 -2.33
C VAL A 67 15.53 -3.62 -2.79
N VAL A 68 15.68 -4.02 -4.05
CA VAL A 68 14.91 -5.09 -4.67
C VAL A 68 15.86 -6.27 -4.89
N ALA A 69 15.75 -7.30 -4.06
CA ALA A 69 16.50 -8.53 -4.23
C ALA A 69 15.73 -9.50 -5.11
N VAL A 70 16.29 -9.83 -6.27
CA VAL A 70 15.72 -10.77 -7.24
C VAL A 70 16.58 -12.03 -7.34
N PRO A 71 15.99 -13.21 -7.59
CA PRO A 71 16.77 -14.40 -7.84
C PRO A 71 17.68 -14.19 -9.06
N GLU A 72 18.92 -14.65 -8.97
CA GLU A 72 19.84 -14.66 -10.11
C GLU A 72 19.20 -15.32 -11.35
N GLY A 73 19.33 -14.66 -12.50
CA GLY A 73 18.72 -15.08 -13.78
C GLY A 73 17.35 -14.45 -14.06
N VAL A 74 16.73 -13.79 -13.07
CA VAL A 74 15.52 -12.97 -13.29
C VAL A 74 15.94 -11.56 -13.69
N PRO A 75 15.60 -11.09 -14.91
CA PRO A 75 15.89 -9.72 -15.30
C PRO A 75 15.03 -8.76 -14.47
N ALA A 76 15.63 -7.70 -13.95
CA ALA A 76 14.92 -6.69 -13.19
C ALA A 76 15.42 -5.28 -13.57
N ARG A 77 14.50 -4.34 -13.72
CA ARG A 77 14.84 -2.94 -14.04
C ARG A 77 13.76 -1.97 -13.57
N LEU A 78 14.15 -0.73 -13.35
CA LEU A 78 13.24 0.39 -13.15
C LEU A 78 12.65 0.78 -14.52
N VAL A 79 11.33 0.77 -14.65
CA VAL A 79 10.61 1.17 -15.87
C VAL A 79 10.25 2.64 -15.81
N ARG A 80 9.73 3.07 -14.65
CA ARG A 80 9.29 4.43 -14.43
C ARG A 80 9.47 4.80 -12.96
N ASN A 81 9.73 6.06 -12.70
CA ASN A 81 9.80 6.62 -11.35
C ASN A 81 8.95 7.89 -11.34
N ASP A 82 7.65 7.73 -11.19
CA ASP A 82 6.72 8.85 -11.12
C ASP A 82 6.71 9.37 -9.69
N THR A 83 7.40 10.49 -9.46
CA THR A 83 7.64 11.04 -8.14
C THR A 83 7.16 12.49 -8.08
N THR A 84 6.35 12.79 -7.07
CA THR A 84 5.80 14.10 -6.78
C THR A 84 6.40 14.69 -5.50
N TYR A 85 6.61 13.86 -4.47
CA TYR A 85 6.97 14.36 -3.14
C TYR A 85 8.42 14.04 -2.75
N PHE A 86 8.86 12.81 -3.02
CA PHE A 86 10.24 12.36 -2.84
C PHE A 86 10.61 11.39 -3.96
N THR A 87 11.88 11.39 -4.35
CA THR A 87 12.37 10.49 -5.41
C THR A 87 13.13 9.33 -4.78
N PRO A 88 12.55 8.12 -4.66
CA PRO A 88 13.24 6.99 -4.09
C PRO A 88 14.39 6.53 -4.99
N VAL A 89 15.50 6.16 -4.37
CA VAL A 89 16.61 5.49 -5.04
C VAL A 89 16.32 3.99 -5.06
N VAL A 90 16.19 3.43 -6.25
CA VAL A 90 15.92 2.00 -6.44
C VAL A 90 17.22 1.27 -6.77
N ARG A 91 17.61 0.30 -5.93
CA ARG A 91 18.78 -0.58 -6.15
C ARG A 91 18.32 -2.02 -6.34
N PHE A 92 18.82 -2.67 -7.39
CA PHE A 92 18.60 -4.09 -7.61
C PHE A 92 19.80 -4.89 -7.11
N VAL A 93 19.53 -5.97 -6.38
CA VAL A 93 20.54 -6.94 -5.95
C VAL A 93 20.09 -8.35 -6.37
N THR A 94 21.04 -9.21 -6.69
CA THR A 94 20.75 -10.60 -7.06
C THR A 94 21.09 -11.53 -5.92
N TYR A 95 20.27 -12.56 -5.68
CA TYR A 95 20.57 -13.60 -4.70
C TYR A 95 20.54 -15.01 -5.33
N PRO A 96 21.28 -15.98 -4.76
CA PRO A 96 21.29 -17.35 -5.28
C PRO A 96 19.91 -17.98 -5.19
N SER A 97 19.38 -18.48 -6.30
CA SER A 97 18.09 -19.19 -6.29
C SER A 97 18.27 -20.61 -5.77
N SER A 98 17.67 -20.92 -4.63
CA SER A 98 17.54 -22.30 -4.09
C SER A 98 16.49 -23.13 -4.83
N ASP A 99 15.64 -22.47 -5.62
CA ASP A 99 14.35 -23.00 -6.06
C ASP A 99 14.49 -23.55 -7.49
N GLY A 100 15.10 -24.74 -7.61
CA GLY A 100 15.01 -25.60 -8.80
C GLY A 100 15.02 -24.88 -10.15
N ARG A 101 16.15 -24.29 -10.53
CA ARG A 101 16.33 -23.74 -11.89
C ARG A 101 16.02 -24.78 -12.96
N ALA A 102 15.37 -24.37 -14.03
CA ALA A 102 15.35 -25.18 -15.24
C ALA A 102 16.75 -25.30 -15.84
N LYS A 103 16.95 -26.31 -16.69
CA LYS A 103 18.22 -26.53 -17.41
C LYS A 103 18.67 -25.32 -18.26
N ASP A 104 17.76 -24.40 -18.57
CA ASP A 104 18.02 -23.15 -19.29
C ASP A 104 18.36 -21.96 -18.37
N GLY A 105 18.50 -22.19 -17.05
CA GLY A 105 18.81 -21.17 -16.07
C GLY A 105 17.63 -20.30 -15.66
N LYS A 106 16.42 -20.54 -16.19
CA LYS A 106 15.22 -19.76 -15.86
C LYS A 106 14.52 -20.31 -14.62
N PRO A 107 13.90 -19.45 -13.80
CA PRO A 107 13.02 -19.91 -12.72
C PRO A 107 11.79 -20.60 -13.32
N ARG A 108 11.48 -21.82 -12.87
CA ARG A 108 10.23 -22.50 -13.20
C ARG A 108 9.21 -22.32 -12.09
N GLY A 109 7.99 -21.93 -12.45
CA GLY A 109 6.93 -21.71 -11.46
C GLY A 109 7.15 -20.41 -10.67
N SER A 110 6.62 -20.33 -9.45
CA SER A 110 6.71 -19.11 -8.65
C SER A 110 8.07 -18.93 -7.97
N PHE A 111 8.60 -17.71 -7.94
CA PHE A 111 9.81 -17.31 -7.20
C PHE A 111 9.49 -16.21 -6.20
N LEU A 112 10.37 -16.00 -5.21
CA LEU A 112 10.26 -14.88 -4.27
C LEU A 112 11.03 -13.66 -4.79
N VAL A 113 10.54 -12.48 -4.47
CA VAL A 113 11.27 -11.22 -4.61
C VAL A 113 11.26 -10.55 -3.27
N TYR A 114 12.44 -10.17 -2.78
CA TYR A 114 12.55 -9.45 -1.51
C TYR A 114 12.64 -7.96 -1.77
N PHE A 115 11.91 -7.22 -0.96
CA PHE A 115 11.95 -5.77 -0.91
C PHE A 115 12.47 -5.38 0.47
N ASP A 116 13.43 -4.47 0.51
CA ASP A 116 13.81 -3.77 1.73
C ASP A 116 13.66 -2.27 1.48
N VAL A 117 12.72 -1.66 2.21
CA VAL A 117 12.38 -0.25 2.06
C VAL A 117 12.92 0.50 3.27
N TYR A 118 13.63 1.59 3.00
CA TYR A 118 14.16 2.49 4.00
C TYR A 118 13.77 3.92 3.69
N LEU A 119 12.88 4.50 4.49
CA LEU A 119 12.47 5.89 4.37
C LEU A 119 13.17 6.73 5.43
N THR A 120 14.01 7.67 5.01
CA THR A 120 14.73 8.57 5.92
C THR A 120 13.90 9.83 6.18
N ALA A 121 13.82 10.25 7.44
CA ALA A 121 13.11 11.45 7.84
C ALA A 121 13.69 12.12 9.08
N THR A 122 13.43 13.41 9.25
CA THR A 122 13.88 14.20 10.42
C THR A 122 13.19 13.80 11.73
N ARG A 123 12.02 13.15 11.65
CA ARG A 123 11.33 12.54 12.80
C ARG A 123 10.74 11.18 12.43
N ASN A 124 10.45 10.38 13.45
CA ASN A 124 9.84 9.07 13.26
C ASN A 124 8.33 9.20 13.04
N PHE A 125 7.81 8.49 12.05
CA PHE A 125 6.38 8.33 11.78
C PHE A 125 6.11 7.02 11.04
N ASN A 126 4.83 6.65 10.94
CA ASN A 126 4.42 5.49 10.15
C ASN A 126 4.14 5.88 8.70
N TYR A 127 4.68 5.10 7.77
CA TYR A 127 4.40 5.19 6.34
C TYR A 127 3.80 3.88 5.83
N GLN A 128 3.15 3.93 4.67
CA GLN A 128 2.53 2.79 4.02
C GLN A 128 3.36 2.36 2.81
N ILE A 129 3.37 1.05 2.57
CA ILE A 129 3.99 0.45 1.40
C ILE A 129 2.94 -0.42 0.75
N GLU A 130 2.64 -0.16 -0.52
CA GLU A 130 1.77 -1.01 -1.33
C GLU A 130 2.54 -1.59 -2.49
N VAL A 131 2.44 -2.90 -2.70
CA VAL A 131 2.99 -3.54 -3.90
C VAL A 131 1.85 -4.11 -4.70
N GLN A 132 1.72 -3.68 -5.95
CA GLN A 132 0.72 -4.15 -6.90
C GLN A 132 1.42 -4.75 -8.12
N THR A 133 0.97 -5.93 -8.55
CA THR A 133 1.44 -6.53 -9.82
C THR A 133 0.37 -6.35 -10.90
N GLU A 134 0.77 -5.90 -12.09
CA GLU A 134 -0.15 -5.82 -13.23
C GLU A 134 -0.30 -7.20 -13.87
N ARG A 135 -1.22 -8.02 -13.34
CA ARG A 135 -1.64 -9.25 -14.03
C ARG A 135 -3.14 -9.48 -13.93
N GLY A 136 -3.89 -8.89 -14.86
CA GLY A 136 -5.34 -9.12 -14.99
C GLY A 136 -6.18 -8.47 -13.87
N ARG A 137 -7.25 -9.15 -13.42
CA ARG A 137 -8.14 -8.68 -12.34
C ARG A 137 -7.64 -9.03 -10.93
N ASP A 138 -6.65 -9.91 -10.82
CA ASP A 138 -6.12 -10.34 -9.53
C ASP A 138 -4.99 -9.42 -9.11
N ARG A 139 -5.35 -8.38 -8.36
CA ARG A 139 -4.39 -7.56 -7.62
C ARG A 139 -3.82 -8.41 -6.49
N LEU A 140 -2.64 -8.99 -6.70
CA LEU A 140 -1.77 -9.35 -5.58
C LEU A 140 -1.24 -8.03 -4.99
N GLY A 141 -2.03 -7.48 -4.07
CA GLY A 141 -1.73 -6.29 -3.30
C GLY A 141 -1.16 -6.69 -1.95
N ALA A 142 0.12 -6.41 -1.71
CA ALA A 142 0.66 -6.46 -0.36
C ALA A 142 0.58 -5.05 0.24
N HIS A 143 -0.12 -4.89 1.36
CA HIS A 143 -0.21 -3.62 2.09
C HIS A 143 0.53 -3.76 3.41
N HIS A 144 1.54 -2.92 3.61
CA HIS A 144 2.39 -2.90 4.79
C HIS A 144 2.40 -1.51 5.43
N THR A 145 2.65 -1.49 6.74
CA THR A 145 2.95 -0.26 7.48
C THR A 145 4.32 -0.41 8.13
N ALA A 146 5.16 0.61 8.00
CA ALA A 146 6.51 0.62 8.51
C ALA A 146 6.84 1.95 9.20
N TRP A 147 7.86 1.96 10.04
CA TRP A 147 8.35 3.16 10.71
C TRP A 147 9.49 3.78 9.92
N SER A 148 9.47 5.11 9.75
CA SER A 148 10.59 5.83 9.15
C SER A 148 11.89 5.63 9.96
N ASN A 149 13.02 5.83 9.29
CA ASN A 149 14.37 5.59 9.80
C ASN A 149 14.65 4.13 10.20
N GLN A 150 13.87 3.18 9.69
CA GLN A 150 14.06 1.74 9.89
C GLN A 150 13.96 0.99 8.56
N HIS A 151 14.73 -0.09 8.45
CA HIS A 151 14.63 -1.04 7.34
C HIS A 151 13.40 -1.90 7.51
N TYR A 152 12.63 -2.07 6.44
CA TYR A 152 11.43 -2.91 6.43
C TYR A 152 11.53 -3.96 5.32
N PRO A 153 12.07 -5.16 5.64
CA PRO A 153 12.16 -6.25 4.70
C PRO A 153 10.82 -7.01 4.59
N PHE A 154 10.38 -7.30 3.37
CA PHE A 154 9.26 -8.18 3.08
C PHE A 154 9.49 -8.91 1.76
N PHE A 155 8.66 -9.90 1.45
CA PHE A 155 8.76 -10.65 0.20
C PHE A 155 7.42 -10.75 -0.51
N VAL A 156 7.48 -10.80 -1.83
CA VAL A 156 6.34 -11.03 -2.71
C VAL A 156 6.63 -12.27 -3.54
N ARG A 157 5.67 -13.19 -3.60
CA ARG A 157 5.74 -14.35 -4.50
C ARG A 157 5.29 -13.91 -5.89
N MET A 158 6.17 -14.07 -6.86
CA MET A 158 5.92 -13.78 -8.28
C MET A 158 5.88 -15.07 -9.07
N ASN A 159 5.13 -15.07 -10.17
CA ASN A 159 5.06 -16.20 -11.09
C ASN A 159 6.14 -16.08 -12.16
N GLY A 160 7.02 -17.07 -12.24
CA GLY A 160 7.88 -17.32 -13.40
C GLY A 160 7.04 -17.73 -14.60
N ASN A 161 7.53 -17.39 -15.78
CA ASN A 161 6.95 -17.78 -17.07
C ASN A 161 7.75 -18.95 -17.65
#